data_AF-F3QQW7-F1
#
_entry.id   AF-F3QQW7-F1
#
_cell.length_a   1.000
_cell.length_b   1.000
_cell.length_c   1.000
_cell.angle_alpha   90.00
_cell.angle_beta   90.00
_cell.angle_gamma   90.00
#
_symmetry.space_group_name_H-M   'P 1'
#
loop_
_entity.id
_entity.type
_entity.pdbx_description
1 polymer ?
#
loop_
_entity_poly.entity_id
_entity_poly.type
_entity_poly.pdbx_seq_one_letter_code
_entity_poly.pdbx_strand_id
1 'polypeptide(L)' 'MAKRKPIKLKKGVTPQIISACQCSQMTVWRAVHWNADTEKENEVRDYIFANNLNKRF' A
#
# COMPACT_ATOMS: atom_id res chain seq x y z
N MET A 1 11.71 5.10 12.84
CA MET A 1 10.76 4.13 12.27
C MET A 1 11.29 2.73 12.54
N ALA A 2 10.63 1.94 13.40
CA ALA A 2 11.01 0.54 13.61
C ALA A 2 11.04 -0.19 12.25
N LYS A 3 11.92 -1.18 12.06
CA LYS A 3 12.00 -1.97 10.81
C LYS A 3 10.70 -2.76 10.62
N ARG A 4 9.66 -2.12 10.08
CA ARG A 4 8.39 -2.74 9.72
C ARG A 4 8.61 -3.62 8.49
N LYS A 5 7.97 -4.79 8.45
CA LYS A 5 8.04 -5.68 7.29
C LYS A 5 7.25 -5.07 6.12
N PRO A 6 7.79 -5.09 4.89
CA PRO A 6 7.05 -4.66 3.72
C PRO A 6 5.74 -5.44 3.56
N ILE A 7 4.68 -4.75 3.13
CA ILE A 7 3.40 -5.38 2.82
C ILE A 7 3.57 -6.12 1.49
N LYS A 8 3.16 -7.39 1.39
CA LYS A 8 3.18 -8.09 0.09
C LYS A 8 1.80 -7.98 -0.54
N LEU A 9 1.71 -7.44 -1.76
CA LEU A 9 0.46 -7.33 -2.50
C LEU A 9 0.17 -8.59 -3.31
N LYS A 10 -1.12 -8.86 -3.56
CA LYS A 10 -1.57 -9.86 -4.55
C LYS A 10 -1.15 -9.42 -5.97
N LYS A 11 -1.07 -10.37 -6.92
CA LYS A 11 -0.67 -10.05 -8.30
C LYS A 11 -1.77 -9.22 -8.98
N GLY A 12 -1.39 -8.12 -9.64
CA GLY A 12 -2.32 -7.31 -10.45
C GLY A 12 -3.19 -6.32 -9.68
N VAL A 13 -3.02 -6.14 -8.37
CA VAL A 13 -3.86 -5.22 -7.56
C VAL A 13 -3.35 -3.77 -7.54
N THR A 14 -2.11 -3.52 -7.98
CA THR A 14 -1.52 -2.18 -7.99
C THR A 14 -2.35 -1.15 -8.80
N PRO A 15 -2.84 -1.46 -10.02
CA PRO A 15 -3.70 -0.55 -10.76
C PRO A 15 -5.02 -0.22 -10.03
N GLN A 16 -5.59 -1.21 -9.33
CA GLN A 16 -6.80 -1.02 -8.54
C GLN A 16 -6.57 -0.03 -7.38
N ILE A 17 -5.43 -0.15 -6.69
CA ILE A 17 -5.05 0.76 -5.59
C ILE A 17 -4.80 2.17 -6.11
N ILE A 18 -4.08 2.29 -7.24
CA ILE A 18 -3.81 3.57 -7.90
C ILE A 18 -5.10 4.30 -8.23
N SER A 19 -6.06 3.60 -8.84
CA SER A 19 -7.35 4.18 -9.22
C SER A 19 -8.22 4.53 -8.02
N ALA A 20 -8.19 3.72 -6.96
CA ALA A 20 -9.02 3.95 -5.78
C ALA A 20 -8.50 5.10 -4.91
N CYS A 21 -7.19 5.15 -4.65
CA CYS A 21 -6.57 6.17 -3.82
C CYS A 21 -6.11 7.40 -4.61
N GLN A 22 -6.34 7.45 -5.93
CA GLN A 22 -5.89 8.52 -6.83
C GLN A 22 -4.41 8.90 -6.61
N CYS A 23 -3.53 7.90 -6.67
CA CYS A 23 -2.12 8.09 -6.34
C CYS A 23 -1.18 7.47 -7.38
N SER A 24 0.10 7.86 -7.35
CA SER A 24 1.09 7.30 -8.28
C SER A 24 1.51 5.88 -7.87
N GLN A 25 2.01 5.10 -8.83
CA GLN A 25 2.63 3.81 -8.54
C GLN A 25 3.79 3.92 -7.52
N MET A 26 4.52 5.04 -7.55
CA MET A 26 5.59 5.33 -6.60
C MET A 26 5.05 5.51 -5.18
N THR A 27 3.90 6.16 -5.02
CA THR A 27 3.22 6.33 -3.73
C THR A 27 2.79 4.98 -3.16
N VAL A 28 2.24 4.09 -3.99
CA VAL A 28 1.89 2.73 -3.57
C VAL A 28 3.13 1.95 -3.14
N TRP A 29 4.22 2.04 -3.90
CA TRP A 29 5.48 1.39 -3.54
C TRP A 29 6.01 1.88 -2.20
N ARG A 30 6.04 3.20 -1.97
CA ARG A 30 6.46 3.80 -0.69
C ARG A 30 5.58 3.39 0.48
N ALA A 31 4.26 3.39 0.28
CA ALA A 31 3.28 2.96 1.27
C ALA A 31 3.57 1.52 1.71
N VAL A 32 3.74 0.63 0.74
CA VAL A 32 4.02 -0.80 0.94
C VAL A 32 5.35 -1.06 1.65
N HIS A 33 6.36 -0.23 1.42
CA HIS A 33 7.70 -0.37 2.00
C HIS A 33 7.91 0.43 3.30
N TRP A 34 6.86 1.04 3.86
CA TRP A 34 6.94 1.87 5.07
C TRP A 34 7.95 3.02 4.95
N ASN A 35 8.04 3.64 3.78
CA ASN A 35 8.98 4.73 3.52
C ASN A 35 8.72 5.95 4.41
N ALA A 36 7.45 6.37 4.50
CA ALA A 36 7.02 7.44 5.38
C ALA A 36 5.60 7.18 5.96
N ASP A 37 5.24 7.93 6.99
CA ASP A 37 3.87 7.94 7.55
C ASP A 37 3.12 9.18 7.04
N THR A 38 3.20 9.45 5.73
CA THR A 38 2.40 10.52 5.12
C THR A 38 0.93 10.11 5.07
N GLU A 39 0.04 11.10 5.09
CA GLU A 39 -1.41 10.89 5.05
C GLU A 39 -1.82 9.99 3.87
N LYS A 40 -1.26 10.25 2.68
CA LYS A 40 -1.55 9.46 1.47
C LYS A 40 -1.00 8.04 1.53
N GLU A 41 0.18 7.83 2.12
CA GLU A 41 0.73 6.48 2.30
C GLU A 41 -0.09 5.68 3.32
N ASN A 42 -0.61 6.33 4.37
CA ASN A 42 -1.49 5.70 5.34
C ASN A 42 -2.85 5.33 4.71
N GLU A 43 -3.46 6.23 3.93
CA GLU A 43 -4.70 5.95 3.19
C GLU A 43 -4.55 4.71 2.28
N VAL A 44 -3.43 4.61 1.55
CA VAL A 44 -3.14 3.45 0.70
C VAL A 44 -3.04 2.15 1.52
N ARG A 45 -2.39 2.20 2.69
CA ARG A 45 -2.28 1.03 3.59
C ARG A 45 -3.65 0.60 4.10
N ASP A 46 -4.45 1.54 4.58
CA ASP A 46 -5.79 1.27 5.09
C ASP A 46 -6.67 0.65 4.00
N TYR A 47 -6.61 1.17 2.78
CA TYR A 47 -7.31 0.59 1.64
C TYR A 47 -6.86 -0.84 1.32
N ILE A 48 -5.54 -1.11 1.36
CA ILE A 48 -4.99 -2.45 1.14
C ILE A 48 -5.53 -3.46 2.17
N PHE A 49 -5.57 -3.07 3.45
CA PHE A 49 -6.04 -3.95 4.53
C PHE A 49 -7.56 -4.12 4.51
N ALA A 50 -8.32 -3.05 4.29
CA ALA A 50 -9.78 -3.08 4.21
C ALA A 50 -10.26 -4.01 3.07
N ASN A 51 -9.56 -4.01 1.94
CA ASN A 51 -9.92 -4.82 0.77
C ASN A 51 -9.20 -6.18 0.70
N ASN A 52 -8.44 -6.58 1.73
CA ASN A 52 -7.65 -7.82 1.75
C ASN A 52 -6.77 -7.99 0.49
N LEU A 53 -6.16 -6.90 0.01
CA LEU A 53 -5.30 -6.90 -1.19
C LEU A 53 -3.87 -7.35 -0.89
N ASN A 54 -3.53 -7.49 0.39
CA ASN A 54 -2.31 -8.10 0.86
C ASN A 54 -2.34 -9.64 0.70
N LYS A 55 -1.17 -10.23 0.48
CA LYS A 55 -0.95 -11.67 0.62
C LYS A 55 -0.94 -11.98 2.11
N ARG A 56 -1.94 -12.71 2.60
CA ARG A 56 -1.86 -13.39 3.89
C ARG A 56 -0.78 -14.47 3.78
N PHE A 57 0.21 -14.40 4.66
CA PHE A 57 1.10 -15.52 4.96
C PHE A 57 0.56 -16.21 6.19
#